data_AF-A0A7X3PM61-F1
#
_entry.id   AF-A0A7X3PM61-F1
#
_cell.length_a   1.000
_cell.length_b   1.000
_cell.length_c   1.000
_cell.angle_alpha   90.00
_cell.angle_beta   90.00
_cell.angle_gamma   90.00
#
_symmetry.space_group_name_H-M   'P 1'
#
loop_
_entity.id
_entity.type
_entity.pdbx_description
1 polymer ?
#
loop_
_entity_poly.entity_id
_entity_poly.type
_entity_poly.pdbx_seq_one_letter_code
_entity_poly.pdbx_strand_id
1 'polypeptide(L)'
;METRDVPLVEATPAALAECGELLGRHPGAKPLPIQFYKGSVQTYRPVDFLSDEQTELSLAHVRRRPFEVHWIERHFKHTQTFIPLGGAPFVAVMAPPTDGDLPDLDQVRAYRFDGSAGFTMKVGTWHEFP
;
A
#
# COMPACT_ATOMS: atom_id res chain seq x y z
N MET A 1 -16.95 18.15 -16.36
CA MET A 1 -16.27 16.99 -15.75
C MET A 1 -16.75 16.92 -14.33
N GLU A 2 -17.29 15.78 -13.91
CA GLU A 2 -17.76 15.59 -12.54
C GLU A 2 -16.54 15.34 -11.63
N THR A 3 -16.48 16.00 -10.48
CA THR A 3 -15.41 15.83 -9.47
C THR A 3 -16.03 15.30 -8.19
N ARG A 4 -15.30 14.44 -7.48
CA ARG A 4 -15.72 13.85 -6.20
C ARG A 4 -14.59 13.98 -5.19
N ASP A 5 -14.94 14.30 -3.95
CA ASP A 5 -13.99 14.30 -2.85
C ASP A 5 -13.72 12.87 -2.40
N VAL A 6 -12.45 12.50 -2.31
CA VAL A 6 -12.03 11.19 -1.78
C VAL A 6 -11.79 11.33 -0.27
N PRO A 7 -12.48 10.54 0.58
CA PRO A 7 -12.27 10.60 2.02
C PRO A 7 -10.84 10.21 2.41
N LEU A 8 -10.22 11.04 3.24
CA LEU A 8 -8.90 10.78 3.83
C LEU A 8 -9.05 9.98 5.12
N VAL A 9 -8.30 8.89 5.24
CA VAL A 9 -8.22 8.03 6.43
C VAL A 9 -6.76 7.76 6.80
N GLU A 10 -6.52 7.41 8.06
CA GLU A 10 -5.19 7.01 8.52
C GLU A 10 -4.82 5.60 8.03
N ALA A 11 -3.60 5.43 7.55
CA ALA A 11 -3.08 4.15 7.10
C ALA A 11 -2.80 3.20 8.28
N THR A 12 -3.83 2.47 8.69
CA THR A 12 -3.75 1.44 9.74
C THR A 12 -3.91 0.06 9.12
N PRO A 13 -3.50 -1.03 9.81
CA PRO A 13 -3.72 -2.39 9.32
C PRO A 13 -5.20 -2.68 9.04
N ALA A 14 -6.12 -2.16 9.87
CA ALA A 14 -7.56 -2.35 9.68
C ALA A 14 -8.09 -1.56 8.48
N ALA A 15 -7.66 -0.31 8.30
CA ALA A 15 -8.11 0.52 7.18
C ALA A 15 -7.63 -0.02 5.82
N LEU A 16 -6.43 -0.60 5.77
CA LEU A 16 -5.86 -1.16 4.55
C LEU A 16 -6.40 -2.54 4.21
N ALA A 17 -7.08 -3.23 5.13
CA ALA A 17 -7.34 -4.66 5.07
C ALA A 17 -8.07 -5.13 3.80
N GLU A 18 -8.86 -4.28 3.14
CA GLU A 18 -9.55 -4.63 1.89
C GLU A 18 -8.67 -4.44 0.64
N CYS A 19 -7.72 -3.50 0.68
CA CYS A 19 -6.83 -3.14 -0.42
C CYS A 19 -5.44 -3.79 -0.33
N GLY A 20 -4.99 -4.17 0.86
CA GLY A 20 -3.58 -4.45 1.08
C GLY A 20 -3.23 -4.72 2.53
N GLU A 21 -1.94 -4.61 2.80
CA GLU A 21 -1.34 -4.83 4.10
C GLU A 21 -0.32 -3.73 4.40
N LEU A 22 -0.20 -3.38 5.68
CA LEU A 22 0.76 -2.38 6.14
C LEU A 22 2.16 -2.99 6.21
N LEU A 23 3.12 -2.43 5.47
CA LEU A 23 4.52 -2.83 5.54
C LEU A 23 5.24 -1.97 6.60
N GLY A 24 5.16 -2.40 7.86
CA GLY A 24 5.80 -1.71 8.97
C GLY A 24 5.69 -2.47 10.29
N ARG A 25 6.26 -1.91 11.36
CA ARG A 25 6.04 -2.44 12.72
C ARG A 25 4.69 -1.94 13.23
N HIS A 26 3.79 -2.85 13.57
CA HIS A 26 2.51 -2.54 14.20
C HIS A 26 2.19 -3.62 15.26
N PRO A 27 1.28 -3.35 16.22
CA PRO A 27 0.98 -4.29 17.31
C PRO A 27 0.50 -5.68 16.87
N GLY A 28 -0.05 -5.77 15.65
CA GLY A 28 -0.51 -7.04 15.06
C GLY A 28 0.61 -7.88 14.43
N ALA A 29 1.77 -7.31 14.11
CA ALA A 29 2.88 -8.03 13.50
C ALA A 29 3.65 -8.84 14.55
N LYS A 30 3.73 -10.16 14.36
CA LYS A 30 4.48 -11.06 15.25
C LYS A 30 5.86 -11.37 14.66
N PRO A 31 6.93 -11.39 15.48
CA PRO A 31 8.23 -11.79 14.99
C PRO A 31 8.23 -13.29 14.65
N LEU A 32 8.98 -13.64 13.61
CA LEU A 32 9.26 -15.03 13.26
C LEU A 32 10.17 -15.66 14.34
N PRO A 33 10.06 -16.99 14.57
CA PRO A 33 10.84 -17.70 15.58
C PRO A 33 12.31 -17.93 15.14
N ILE A 34 13.01 -16.87 14.72
CA ILE A 34 14.39 -16.90 14.25
C ILE A 34 15.32 -16.51 15.39
N GLN A 35 16.18 -17.43 15.84
CA GLN A 35 16.99 -17.25 17.05
C GLN A 35 18.49 -17.04 16.80
N PHE A 36 18.94 -16.99 15.55
CA PHE A 36 20.38 -16.91 15.19
C PHE A 36 21.13 -15.75 15.87
N TYR A 37 20.44 -14.62 16.09
CA TYR A 37 21.01 -13.42 16.69
C TYR A 37 20.65 -13.23 18.17
N LYS A 38 20.17 -14.27 18.86
CA LYS A 38 19.84 -14.25 20.30
C LYS A 38 18.97 -13.04 20.71
N GLY A 39 18.03 -12.65 19.85
CA GLY A 39 17.10 -11.54 20.07
C GLY A 39 17.58 -10.14 19.68
N SER A 40 18.84 -9.95 19.27
CA SER A 40 19.32 -8.63 18.78
C SER A 40 18.75 -8.27 17.41
N VAL A 41 18.28 -9.26 16.65
CA VAL A 41 17.54 -9.08 15.40
C VAL A 41 16.17 -9.76 15.55
N GLN A 42 15.12 -9.00 15.27
CA GLN A 42 13.75 -9.51 15.18
C GLN A 42 13.28 -9.40 13.73
N THR A 43 12.97 -10.54 13.13
CA THR A 43 12.47 -10.60 11.75
C THR A 43 10.96 -10.70 11.76
N TYR A 44 10.30 -9.95 10.88
CA TYR A 44 8.85 -9.96 10.72
C TYR A 44 8.50 -10.28 9.26
N ARG A 45 7.32 -10.86 9.04
CA ARG A 45 6.71 -11.00 7.72
C ARG A 45 5.32 -10.34 7.77
N PRO A 46 5.26 -9.00 7.79
CA PRO A 46 4.02 -8.26 8.01
C PRO A 46 3.10 -8.23 6.78
N VAL A 47 3.60 -8.65 5.62
CA VAL A 47 2.87 -8.67 4.34
C VAL A 47 3.13 -9.98 3.59
N ASP A 48 2.17 -10.38 2.77
CA ASP A 48 2.28 -11.46 1.78
C ASP A 48 2.60 -10.85 0.41
N PHE A 49 3.84 -11.03 -0.06
CA PHE A 49 4.26 -10.61 -1.39
C PHE A 49 4.13 -11.77 -2.39
N LEU A 50 3.48 -11.51 -3.54
CA LEU A 50 3.29 -12.47 -4.63
C LEU A 50 3.71 -11.85 -5.96
N SER A 51 4.46 -12.61 -6.77
CA SER A 51 4.81 -12.29 -8.16
C SER A 51 4.95 -13.61 -8.93
N ASP A 52 4.28 -13.71 -10.08
CA ASP A 52 4.39 -14.84 -11.01
C ASP A 52 5.39 -14.61 -12.17
N GLU A 53 5.93 -13.40 -12.27
CA GLU A 53 6.89 -12.96 -13.28
C GLU A 53 8.18 -12.42 -12.62
N GLN A 54 9.10 -11.93 -13.45
CA GLN A 54 10.29 -11.21 -13.01
C GLN A 54 9.91 -10.04 -12.08
N THR A 55 10.36 -10.12 -10.83
CA THR A 55 10.18 -9.07 -9.83
C THR A 55 11.17 -7.94 -10.06
N GLU A 56 10.69 -6.70 -10.00
CA GLU A 56 11.51 -5.50 -10.13
C GLU A 56 11.58 -4.71 -8.83
N LEU A 57 12.68 -4.00 -8.63
CA LEU A 57 12.84 -3.01 -7.57
C LEU A 57 13.12 -1.66 -8.22
N SER A 58 12.08 -0.85 -8.34
CA SER A 58 12.16 0.49 -8.93
C SER A 58 12.33 1.56 -7.84
N LEU A 59 12.97 2.67 -8.20
CA LEU A 59 13.10 3.86 -7.37
C LEU A 59 12.37 5.01 -8.04
N ALA A 60 11.40 5.58 -7.34
CA ALA A 60 10.67 6.76 -7.78
C ALA A 60 11.05 7.99 -6.95
N HIS A 61 11.25 9.13 -7.62
CA HIS A 61 11.36 10.44 -6.98
C HIS A 61 10.09 11.23 -7.29
N VAL A 62 9.19 11.33 -6.32
CA VAL A 62 7.93 12.07 -6.47
C VAL A 62 8.16 13.55 -6.17
N ARG A 63 7.76 14.41 -7.11
CA ARG A 63 7.72 15.87 -6.88
C ARG A 63 6.34 16.26 -6.37
N ARG A 64 6.27 17.37 -5.62
CA ARG A 64 4.99 17.91 -5.16
C ARG A 64 4.06 18.15 -6.35
N ARG A 65 2.83 17.65 -6.23
CA ARG A 65 1.74 17.79 -7.20
C ARG A 65 0.42 18.12 -6.48
N PRO A 66 -0.61 18.62 -7.19
CA PRO A 66 -1.95 18.79 -6.62
C PRO A 66 -2.52 17.45 -6.13
N PHE A 67 -3.41 17.50 -5.13
CA PHE A 67 -4.18 16.34 -4.68
C PHE A 67 -5.37 16.08 -5.62
N GLU A 68 -5.05 15.72 -6.86
CA GLU A 68 -6.02 15.42 -7.91
C GLU A 68 -5.73 14.03 -8.48
N VAL A 69 -6.72 13.15 -8.46
CA VAL A 69 -6.64 11.82 -9.05
C VAL A 69 -7.40 11.82 -10.37
N HIS A 70 -6.66 11.59 -11.46
CA HIS A 70 -7.22 11.50 -12.82
C HIS A 70 -7.30 10.06 -13.33
N TRP A 71 -6.42 9.19 -12.84
CA TRP A 71 -6.29 7.81 -13.28
C TRP A 71 -6.18 6.88 -12.07
N ILE A 72 -6.76 5.69 -12.21
CA ILE A 72 -6.63 4.62 -11.24
C ILE A 72 -6.45 3.31 -12.02
N GLU A 73 -5.52 2.47 -11.56
CA GLU A 73 -5.11 1.25 -12.25
C GLU A 73 -5.08 0.05 -11.30
N ARG A 74 -4.93 -1.16 -11.85
CA ARG A 74 -4.77 -2.39 -11.07
C ARG A 74 -3.89 -3.40 -11.80
N HIS A 75 -3.27 -4.31 -11.05
CA HIS A 75 -2.39 -5.34 -11.59
C HIS A 75 -2.87 -6.74 -11.19
N PHE A 76 -2.80 -7.70 -12.11
CA PHE A 76 -3.27 -9.08 -11.91
C PHE A 76 -2.16 -10.10 -11.65
N LYS A 77 -0.92 -9.76 -11.97
CA LYS A 77 0.24 -10.67 -11.95
C LYS A 77 1.05 -10.62 -10.65
N HIS A 78 0.90 -9.54 -9.89
CA HIS A 78 1.70 -9.34 -8.69
C HIS A 78 0.99 -8.45 -7.69
N THR A 79 1.41 -8.59 -6.43
CA THR A 79 1.27 -7.53 -5.43
C THR A 79 2.24 -6.39 -5.76
N GLN A 80 1.92 -5.16 -5.40
CA GLN A 80 2.83 -4.02 -5.57
C GLN A 80 3.07 -3.34 -4.22
N THR A 81 4.35 -3.04 -3.93
CA THR A 81 4.80 -2.54 -2.63
C THR A 81 5.46 -1.19 -2.78
N PHE A 82 5.10 -0.23 -1.92
CA PHE A 82 5.74 1.08 -1.82
C PHE A 82 6.36 1.27 -0.44
N ILE A 83 7.61 1.72 -0.39
CA ILE A 83 8.37 1.95 0.84
C ILE A 83 8.86 3.42 0.86
N PRO A 84 8.50 4.23 1.87
CA PRO A 84 8.97 5.61 1.98
C PRO A 84 10.43 5.66 2.45
N LEU A 85 11.40 5.65 1.53
CA LEU A 85 12.83 5.64 1.89
C LEU A 85 13.30 6.89 2.66
N GLY A 86 12.61 8.02 2.51
CA GLY A 86 12.94 9.28 3.20
C GLY A 86 12.18 9.52 4.51
N GLY A 87 11.28 8.60 4.91
CA GLY A 87 10.45 8.78 6.11
C GLY A 87 9.46 9.95 6.04
N ALA A 88 9.21 10.51 4.86
CA ALA A 88 8.26 11.60 4.68
C ALA A 88 6.82 11.07 4.67
N PRO A 89 5.85 11.79 5.27
CA PRO A 89 4.45 11.49 5.12
C PRO A 89 4.01 11.56 3.65
N PHE A 90 3.12 10.66 3.25
CA PHE A 90 2.58 10.60 1.90
C PHE A 90 1.13 10.11 1.92
N VAL A 91 0.47 10.18 0.77
CA VAL A 91 -0.91 9.71 0.59
C VAL A 91 -0.94 8.73 -0.57
N ALA A 92 -1.57 7.57 -0.37
CA ALA A 92 -1.90 6.66 -1.46
C ALA A 92 -3.42 6.60 -1.62
N VAL A 93 -3.92 6.60 -2.85
CA VAL A 93 -5.35 6.44 -3.13
C VAL A 93 -5.61 5.03 -3.61
N MET A 94 -6.53 4.32 -2.95
CA MET A 94 -6.84 2.92 -3.27
C MET A 94 -8.35 2.64 -3.18
N ALA A 95 -8.78 1.59 -3.87
CA ALA A 95 -10.09 0.95 -3.70
C ALA A 95 -9.94 -0.59 -3.78
N PRO A 96 -10.84 -1.34 -3.09
CA PRO A 96 -10.82 -2.79 -3.12
C PRO A 96 -10.96 -3.35 -4.55
N PRO A 97 -10.39 -4.54 -4.84
CA PRO A 97 -10.59 -5.21 -6.12
C PRO A 97 -12.09 -5.39 -6.44
N THR A 98 -12.43 -5.29 -7.72
CA THR A 98 -13.79 -5.54 -8.25
C THR A 98 -13.74 -6.59 -9.36
N ASP A 99 -14.83 -7.34 -9.57
CA ASP A 99 -14.91 -8.32 -10.66
C ASP A 99 -15.04 -7.67 -12.04
N GLY A 100 -15.59 -6.45 -12.09
CA GLY A 100 -15.79 -5.69 -13.34
C GLY A 100 -14.56 -4.90 -13.79
N ASP A 101 -14.68 -4.22 -14.93
CA ASP A 101 -13.59 -3.42 -15.54
C ASP A 101 -13.41 -2.03 -14.93
N LEU A 102 -14.22 -1.67 -13.94
CA LEU A 102 -14.21 -0.36 -13.29
C LEU A 102 -14.15 -0.51 -11.76
N PRO A 103 -13.50 0.44 -11.04
CA PRO A 103 -13.56 0.51 -9.60
C PRO A 103 -14.95 0.90 -9.11
N ASP A 104 -15.29 0.51 -7.88
CA ASP A 104 -16.37 1.14 -7.14
C ASP A 104 -15.85 2.47 -6.58
N LEU A 105 -16.30 3.59 -7.17
CA LEU A 105 -15.87 4.93 -6.77
C LEU A 105 -16.28 5.29 -5.33
N ASP A 106 -17.32 4.67 -4.78
CA ASP A 106 -17.77 4.92 -3.41
C ASP A 106 -16.87 4.22 -2.37
N GLN A 107 -16.05 3.27 -2.82
CA GLN A 107 -15.05 2.56 -2.01
C GLN A 107 -13.65 3.18 -2.11
N VAL A 108 -13.46 4.21 -2.95
CA VAL A 108 -12.17 4.89 -3.07
C VAL A 108 -11.87 5.66 -1.79
N ARG A 109 -10.67 5.45 -1.24
CA ARG A 109 -10.16 6.14 -0.05
C ARG A 109 -8.74 6.63 -0.29
N ALA A 110 -8.42 7.77 0.31
CA ALA A 110 -7.07 8.29 0.41
C ALA A 110 -6.51 7.87 1.77
N TYR A 111 -5.35 7.23 1.78
CA TYR A 111 -4.71 6.71 2.97
C TYR A 111 -3.49 7.56 3.31
N ARG A 112 -3.52 8.22 4.47
CA ARG A 112 -2.40 9.01 4.98
C ARG A 112 -1.42 8.10 5.72
N PHE A 113 -0.20 8.03 5.20
CA PHE A 113 0.93 7.40 5.88
C PHE A 113 1.78 8.48 6.55
N ASP A 114 2.26 8.21 7.76
CA ASP A 114 3.12 9.13 8.51
C ASP A 114 4.60 9.08 8.10
N GLY A 115 4.95 8.19 7.17
CA GLY A 115 6.31 7.95 6.69
C GLY A 115 7.06 6.83 7.42
N SER A 116 6.51 6.28 8.51
CA SER A 116 7.14 5.19 9.27
C SER A 116 6.92 3.80 8.67
N ALA A 117 5.95 3.68 7.76
CA ALA A 117 5.55 2.42 7.14
C ALA A 117 5.27 2.61 5.65
N GLY A 118 5.50 1.53 4.90
CA GLY A 118 5.01 1.37 3.54
C GLY A 118 3.73 0.55 3.51
N PHE A 119 3.39 0.04 2.33
CA PHE A 119 2.27 -0.87 2.14
C PHE A 119 2.52 -1.82 0.97
N THR A 120 1.84 -2.96 1.01
CA THR A 120 1.76 -3.93 -0.09
C THR A 120 0.30 -4.07 -0.48
N MET A 121 -0.04 -3.77 -1.73
CA MET A 121 -1.38 -3.96 -2.27
C MET A 121 -1.60 -5.40 -2.68
N LYS A 122 -2.84 -5.88 -2.49
CA LYS A 122 -3.27 -7.18 -3.03
C LYS A 122 -3.37 -7.10 -4.55
N VAL A 123 -3.29 -8.26 -5.20
CA VAL A 123 -3.63 -8.40 -6.62
C VAL A 123 -5.04 -7.83 -6.89
N GLY A 124 -5.17 -7.05 -7.96
CA GLY A 124 -6.44 -6.46 -8.39
C GLY A 124 -6.85 -5.18 -7.68
N THR A 125 -6.09 -4.71 -6.68
CA THR A 125 -6.37 -3.46 -5.96
C THR A 125 -6.28 -2.28 -6.92
N TRP A 126 -7.35 -1.49 -6.96
CA TRP A 126 -7.36 -0.24 -7.71
C TRP A 126 -6.55 0.80 -6.95
N HIS A 127 -5.65 1.50 -7.63
CA HIS A 127 -4.80 2.50 -7.00
C HIS A 127 -4.30 3.58 -7.95
N GLU A 128 -3.93 4.72 -7.36
CA GLU A 128 -3.14 5.76 -8.01
C GLU A 128 -1.73 5.78 -7.40
N PHE A 129 -0.76 6.32 -8.14
CA PHE A 129 0.62 6.41 -7.67
C PHE A 129 0.70 7.26 -6.38
N PRO A 130 1.54 6.92 -5.38
CA PRO A 130 1.63 7.69 -4.13
C PRO A 130 2.17 9.14 -4.25
#